data_AF-A0A6U4EDR0-F1
#
_entry.id   AF-A0A6U4EDR0-F1
#
_cell.length_a   1.000
_cell.length_b   1.000
_cell.length_c   1.000
_cell.angle_alpha   90.00
_cell.angle_beta   90.00
_cell.angle_gamma   90.00
#
_symmetry.space_group_name_H-M   'P 1'
#
loop_
_entity.id
_entity.type
_entity.pdbx_description
1 polymer ?
#
loop_
_entity_poly.entity_id
_entity_poly.type
_entity_poly.pdbx_seq_one_letter_code
_entity_poly.pdbx_strand_id
1 'polypeptide(L)'
;MHARKTRQRKKQQMKELQARIDKLKHEGTLLRQHIFDRYTANVLLVMSGKADRSETSQLSKLEEVMDREGINCLLGAASALQPRLEMTADGKLKETAPDEDKDYKPRRRGKYTPEERDRVRRERNRMHAKRTRDRKKLFLEESENLIFKMEEENVQMRRYLRQSGLELPEQLLREEAEAAAHPDSGDDMDQGSYSDGCADDEQLSVSPTHTTGESVSDGSDDSNDTLEAVKREPMLA
;
A
#
# COMPACT_ATOMS: atom_id res chain seq x y z
N MET A 1 -13.51 16.16 12.24
CA MET A 1 -12.95 16.37 10.87
C MET A 1 -11.60 15.69 10.62
N HIS A 2 -10.61 15.78 11.51
CA HIS A 2 -9.23 15.27 11.26
C HIS A 2 -9.11 13.76 10.93
N ALA A 3 -9.92 12.90 11.55
CA ALA A 3 -9.85 11.46 11.32
C ALA A 3 -10.12 11.07 9.86
N ARG A 4 -11.04 11.76 9.17
CA ARG A 4 -11.36 11.53 7.76
C ARG A 4 -10.20 11.94 6.85
N LYS A 5 -9.63 13.14 7.08
CA LYS A 5 -8.47 13.65 6.33
C LYS A 5 -7.25 12.73 6.44
N THR A 6 -6.97 12.18 7.62
CA THR A 6 -5.86 11.22 7.81
C THR A 6 -6.11 9.89 7.10
N ARG A 7 -7.35 9.38 7.12
CA ARG A 7 -7.70 8.17 6.34
C ARG A 7 -7.55 8.41 4.84
N GLN A 8 -7.98 9.58 4.35
CA GLN A 8 -7.86 9.96 2.95
C GLN A 8 -6.39 10.08 2.52
N ARG A 9 -5.56 10.78 3.30
CA ARG A 9 -4.11 10.90 3.04
C ARG A 9 -3.43 9.53 2.94
N LYS A 10 -3.70 8.63 3.89
CA LYS A 10 -3.16 7.26 3.85
C LYS A 10 -3.66 6.48 2.63
N LYS A 11 -4.93 6.59 2.27
CA LYS A 11 -5.49 5.96 1.06
C LYS A 11 -4.83 6.51 -0.20
N GLN A 12 -4.56 7.80 -0.23
CA GLN A 12 -3.90 8.47 -1.35
C GLN A 12 -2.44 8.01 -1.49
N GLN A 13 -1.68 8.00 -0.39
CA GLN A 13 -0.32 7.44 -0.35
C GLN A 13 -0.27 6.00 -0.88
N MET A 14 -1.23 5.15 -0.49
CA MET A 14 -1.32 3.78 -1.01
C MET A 14 -1.52 3.73 -2.52
N LYS A 15 -2.37 4.62 -3.06
CA LYS A 15 -2.63 4.69 -4.50
C LYS A 15 -1.42 5.21 -5.28
N GLU A 16 -0.69 6.17 -4.73
CA GLU A 16 0.51 6.74 -5.33
C GLU A 16 1.63 5.68 -5.43
N LEU A 17 1.86 4.92 -4.36
CA LEU A 17 2.81 3.79 -4.40
C LEU A 17 2.42 2.75 -5.45
N GLN A 18 1.13 2.38 -5.51
CA GLN A 18 0.65 1.42 -6.50
C GLN A 18 0.83 1.94 -7.94
N ALA A 19 0.45 3.20 -8.20
CA ALA A 19 0.63 3.83 -9.49
C ALA A 19 2.11 3.91 -9.89
N ARG A 20 3.02 4.17 -8.94
CA ARG A 20 4.47 4.17 -9.18
C ARG A 20 4.97 2.77 -9.56
N ILE A 21 4.55 1.74 -8.84
CA ILE A 21 4.86 0.34 -9.18
C ILE A 21 4.39 0.01 -10.60
N ASP A 22 3.16 0.37 -10.95
CA ASP A 22 2.59 0.06 -12.26
C ASP A 22 3.33 0.81 -13.40
N LYS A 23 3.71 2.07 -13.17
CA LYS A 23 4.54 2.84 -14.11
C LYS A 23 5.91 2.17 -14.32
N LEU A 24 6.61 1.83 -13.24
CA LEU A 24 7.92 1.17 -13.33
C LEU A 24 7.84 -0.20 -14.00
N LYS A 25 6.71 -0.92 -13.80
CA LYS A 25 6.48 -2.22 -14.43
C LYS A 25 6.33 -2.04 -15.93
N HIS A 26 5.52 -1.07 -16.34
CA HIS A 26 5.31 -0.76 -17.74
C HIS A 26 6.62 -0.37 -18.41
N GLU A 27 7.37 0.55 -17.82
CA GLU A 27 8.69 0.94 -18.30
C GLU A 27 9.63 -0.27 -18.43
N GLY A 28 9.73 -1.10 -17.40
CA GLY A 28 10.57 -2.29 -17.43
C GLY A 28 10.17 -3.26 -18.54
N THR A 29 8.87 -3.41 -18.82
CA THR A 29 8.39 -4.22 -19.96
C THR A 29 8.81 -3.64 -21.30
N LEU A 30 8.73 -2.31 -21.48
CA LEU A 30 9.15 -1.65 -22.72
C LEU A 30 10.66 -1.77 -22.93
N LEU A 31 11.46 -1.54 -21.90
CA LEU A 31 12.92 -1.67 -21.97
C LEU A 31 13.33 -3.09 -22.34
N ARG A 32 12.74 -4.10 -21.70
CA ARG A 32 12.97 -5.50 -22.03
C ARG A 32 12.58 -5.81 -23.48
N GLN A 33 11.39 -5.40 -23.90
CA GLN A 33 10.93 -5.63 -25.27
C GLN A 33 11.91 -5.04 -26.30
N HIS A 34 12.36 -3.80 -26.08
CA HIS A 34 13.31 -3.15 -26.97
C HIS A 34 14.67 -3.88 -27.03
N ILE A 35 15.15 -4.37 -25.89
CA ILE A 35 16.36 -5.20 -25.80
C ILE A 35 16.17 -6.51 -26.60
N PHE A 36 15.03 -7.18 -26.42
CA PHE A 36 14.70 -8.42 -27.14
C PHE A 36 14.57 -8.23 -28.65
N ASP A 37 13.91 -7.16 -29.09
CA ASP A 37 13.75 -6.86 -30.51
C ASP A 37 15.12 -6.65 -31.17
N ARG A 38 16.03 -5.97 -30.48
CA ARG A 38 17.40 -5.79 -30.98
C ARG A 38 18.20 -7.08 -31.00
N TYR A 39 18.14 -7.87 -29.94
CA TYR A 39 18.77 -9.19 -29.89
C TYR A 39 18.30 -10.05 -31.06
N THR A 40 16.98 -10.10 -31.27
CA THR A 40 16.36 -10.84 -32.37
C THR A 40 16.84 -10.34 -33.72
N ALA A 41 16.89 -9.03 -33.94
CA ALA A 41 17.40 -8.44 -35.18
C ALA A 41 18.88 -8.82 -35.44
N ASN A 42 19.72 -8.79 -34.41
CA ASN A 42 21.13 -9.19 -34.52
C ASN A 42 21.28 -10.67 -34.87
N VAL A 43 20.51 -11.55 -34.21
CA VAL A 43 20.49 -12.99 -34.53
C VAL A 43 20.08 -13.21 -35.99
N LEU A 44 19.02 -12.54 -36.46
CA LEU A 44 18.57 -12.62 -37.85
C LEU A 44 19.62 -12.11 -38.84
N LEU A 45 20.35 -11.03 -38.49
CA LEU A 45 21.43 -10.50 -39.33
C LEU A 45 22.59 -11.51 -39.45
N VAL A 46 22.98 -12.13 -38.34
CA VAL A 46 24.00 -13.20 -38.31
C VAL A 46 23.55 -14.40 -39.14
N MET A 47 22.30 -14.84 -38.99
CA MET A 47 21.74 -15.95 -39.77
C MET A 47 21.67 -15.64 -41.27
N SER A 48 21.48 -14.37 -41.65
CA SER A 48 21.46 -13.96 -43.05
C SER A 48 22.85 -13.92 -43.72
N GLY A 49 23.92 -14.16 -42.95
CA GLY A 49 25.30 -14.12 -43.44
C GLY A 49 25.82 -12.71 -43.74
N LYS A 50 25.08 -11.68 -43.34
CA LYS A 50 25.41 -10.26 -43.56
C LYS A 50 26.14 -9.60 -42.39
N ALA A 51 26.27 -10.30 -41.26
CA ALA A 51 26.91 -9.75 -40.07
C ALA A 51 28.43 -9.96 -40.09
N ASP A 52 29.18 -8.89 -39.82
CA ASP A 52 30.60 -8.98 -39.49
C ASP A 52 30.80 -9.66 -38.13
N ARG A 53 31.86 -10.47 -38.00
CA ARG A 53 32.16 -11.27 -36.79
C ARG A 53 32.32 -10.46 -35.49
N SER A 54 32.37 -9.13 -35.55
CA SER A 54 32.49 -8.24 -34.40
C SER A 54 31.24 -8.18 -33.52
N GLU A 55 30.04 -8.45 -34.06
CA GLU A 55 28.79 -8.25 -33.31
C GLU A 55 28.39 -9.43 -32.40
N THR A 56 28.95 -10.62 -32.61
CA THR A 56 28.55 -11.83 -31.85
C THR A 56 29.02 -11.80 -30.39
N SER A 57 30.10 -11.08 -30.07
CA SER A 57 30.62 -10.92 -28.71
C SER A 57 29.70 -10.07 -27.80
N GLN A 58 28.82 -9.26 -28.38
CA GLN A 58 27.85 -8.47 -27.62
C GLN A 58 26.64 -9.28 -27.16
N LEU A 59 26.33 -10.40 -27.85
CA LEU A 59 25.17 -11.25 -27.54
C LEU A 59 25.34 -12.02 -26.22
N SER A 60 26.56 -12.51 -25.94
CA SER A 60 26.84 -13.25 -24.69
C SER A 60 26.75 -12.36 -23.45
N LYS A 61 27.16 -11.08 -23.55
CA LYS A 61 26.98 -10.10 -22.48
C LYS A 61 25.51 -9.77 -22.23
N LEU A 62 24.65 -9.86 -23.26
CA LEU A 62 23.24 -9.58 -23.09
C LEU A 62 22.51 -10.71 -22.36
N GLU A 63 22.86 -11.96 -22.67
CA GLU A 63 22.32 -13.14 -22.01
C GLU A 63 22.61 -13.09 -20.49
N GLU A 64 23.82 -12.67 -20.08
CA GLU A 64 24.15 -12.46 -18.67
C GLU A 64 23.30 -11.35 -18.00
N VAL A 65 22.95 -10.27 -18.71
CA VAL A 65 22.13 -9.17 -18.18
C VAL A 65 20.68 -9.60 -18.02
N MET A 66 20.18 -10.46 -18.90
CA MET A 66 18.81 -10.97 -18.85
C MET A 66 18.65 -12.15 -17.89
N ASP A 67 19.67 -12.98 -17.74
CA ASP A 67 19.63 -14.19 -16.90
C ASP A 67 20.02 -13.94 -15.45
N ARG A 68 20.74 -12.84 -15.14
CA ARG A 68 21.31 -12.66 -13.80
C ARG A 68 20.28 -12.57 -12.69
N GLU A 69 19.04 -12.14 -12.92
CA GLU A 69 18.04 -12.06 -11.84
C GLU A 69 16.61 -12.36 -12.31
N GLY A 70 16.24 -13.64 -12.37
CA GLY A 70 15.01 -14.17 -11.75
C GLY A 70 13.72 -13.31 -11.77
N ILE A 71 13.33 -12.74 -12.92
CA ILE A 71 12.16 -11.86 -13.05
C ILE A 71 10.83 -12.58 -12.72
N ASN A 72 10.78 -13.91 -12.86
CA ASN A 72 9.62 -14.70 -12.44
C ASN A 72 9.49 -14.85 -10.91
N CYS A 73 10.56 -14.64 -10.13
CA CYS A 73 10.51 -14.83 -8.68
C CYS A 73 9.82 -13.64 -7.98
N LEU A 74 10.05 -12.41 -8.45
CA LEU A 74 9.46 -11.21 -7.84
C LEU A 74 7.99 -11.01 -8.22
N LEU A 75 7.55 -11.40 -9.42
CA LEU A 75 6.12 -11.36 -9.79
C LEU A 75 5.30 -12.39 -9.00
N GLY A 76 5.90 -13.55 -8.70
CA GLY A 76 5.36 -14.56 -7.78
C GLY A 76 5.30 -14.07 -6.33
N ALA A 77 6.35 -13.39 -5.86
CA ALA A 77 6.34 -12.77 -4.53
C ALA A 77 5.36 -11.60 -4.43
N ALA A 78 5.24 -10.75 -5.46
CA ALA A 78 4.25 -9.67 -5.49
C ALA A 78 2.81 -10.21 -5.49
N SER A 79 2.56 -11.37 -6.11
CA SER A 79 1.26 -12.07 -6.02
C SER A 79 1.03 -12.70 -4.64
N ALA A 80 2.10 -13.08 -3.91
CA ALA A 80 2.02 -13.54 -2.53
C ALA A 80 1.89 -12.40 -1.50
N LEU A 81 2.43 -11.21 -1.83
CA LEU A 81 2.31 -9.96 -1.08
C LEU A 81 1.08 -9.14 -1.45
N GLN A 82 0.27 -9.62 -2.39
CA GLN A 82 -1.15 -9.41 -2.30
C GLN A 82 -1.67 -10.40 -1.25
N PRO A 83 -1.88 -10.00 0.03
CA PRO A 83 -3.06 -10.56 0.68
C PRO A 83 -4.15 -10.28 -0.34
N ARG A 84 -4.88 -11.32 -0.75
CA ARG A 84 -6.12 -11.24 -1.52
C ARG A 84 -7.12 -10.37 -0.72
N LEU A 85 -6.81 -9.08 -0.65
CA LEU A 85 -7.62 -7.96 -0.26
C LEU A 85 -8.40 -7.69 -1.53
N GLU A 86 -9.33 -8.59 -1.82
CA GLU A 86 -10.55 -8.18 -2.48
C GLU A 86 -11.21 -7.16 -1.54
N MET A 87 -10.71 -5.92 -1.60
CA MET A 87 -11.43 -4.77 -1.12
C MET A 87 -12.56 -4.57 -2.12
N THR A 88 -13.71 -5.15 -1.80
CA THR A 88 -14.98 -4.64 -2.33
C THR A 88 -15.02 -3.13 -2.07
N ALA A 89 -15.61 -2.35 -2.98
CA ALA A 89 -15.70 -0.88 -2.85
C ALA A 89 -16.32 -0.43 -1.51
N ASP A 90 -17.01 -1.35 -0.82
CA ASP A 90 -17.72 -1.18 0.43
C ASP A 90 -16.87 -1.50 1.68
N GLY A 91 -15.61 -1.93 1.52
CA GLY A 91 -14.71 -2.27 2.63
C GLY A 91 -15.15 -3.50 3.44
N LYS A 92 -16.02 -4.34 2.90
CA LYS A 92 -16.53 -5.55 3.55
C LYS A 92 -15.73 -6.75 3.04
N LEU A 93 -14.94 -7.37 3.93
CA LEU A 93 -14.32 -8.67 3.70
C LEU A 93 -15.43 -9.67 3.32
N LYS A 94 -15.42 -10.15 2.07
CA LYS A 94 -16.21 -11.31 1.66
C LYS A 94 -15.56 -12.53 2.32
N GLU A 95 -16.04 -12.90 3.51
CA GLU A 95 -15.95 -14.30 3.91
C GLU A 95 -16.70 -15.09 2.84
N THR A 96 -15.97 -15.94 2.11
CA THR A 96 -16.57 -16.93 1.21
C THR A 96 -17.66 -17.65 1.98
N ALA A 97 -18.91 -17.49 1.55
CA ALA A 97 -20.04 -18.18 2.14
C ALA A 97 -19.72 -19.68 2.13
N PRO A 98 -19.61 -20.34 3.29
CA PRO A 98 -19.52 -21.79 3.29
C PRO A 98 -20.84 -22.32 2.77
N ASP A 99 -20.76 -23.26 1.84
CA ASP A 99 -21.88 -23.95 1.21
C ASP A 99 -23.00 -24.24 2.22
N GLU A 100 -24.22 -23.99 1.76
CA GLU A 100 -25.47 -24.19 2.48
C GLU A 100 -25.59 -25.66 2.90
N ASP A 101 -25.32 -25.94 4.16
CA ASP A 101 -25.84 -27.10 4.94
C ASP A 101 -25.25 -27.07 6.37
N LYS A 102 -25.57 -26.04 7.16
CA LYS A 102 -25.13 -25.99 8.57
C LYS A 102 -26.25 -25.60 9.50
N ASP A 103 -26.78 -26.64 10.16
CA ASP A 103 -27.45 -26.61 11.45
C ASP A 103 -27.09 -25.36 12.25
N TYR A 104 -28.07 -24.45 12.38
CA TYR A 104 -27.96 -23.22 13.15
C TYR A 104 -27.87 -23.55 14.64
N LYS A 105 -26.72 -24.08 15.10
CA LYS A 105 -26.48 -24.29 16.53
C LYS A 105 -26.42 -22.91 17.17
N PRO A 106 -27.38 -22.54 18.05
CA PRO A 106 -27.39 -21.25 18.70
C PRO A 106 -26.05 -21.10 19.43
N ARG A 107 -25.30 -20.03 19.13
CA ARG A 107 -24.02 -19.74 19.78
C ARG A 107 -24.25 -19.77 21.29
N ARG A 108 -23.75 -20.80 21.98
CA ARG A 108 -23.99 -21.05 23.40
C ARG A 108 -23.66 -19.79 24.20
N ARG A 109 -24.70 -19.08 24.64
CA ARG A 109 -24.63 -17.74 25.22
C ARG A 109 -24.12 -17.71 26.67
N GLY A 110 -23.67 -18.85 27.22
CA GLY A 110 -23.65 -19.06 28.68
C GLY A 110 -22.34 -19.49 29.33
N LYS A 111 -21.17 -19.43 28.67
CA LYS A 111 -19.90 -19.81 29.32
C LYS A 111 -19.18 -18.66 30.03
N TYR A 112 -19.54 -17.42 29.76
CA TYR A 112 -18.82 -16.24 30.24
C TYR A 112 -19.78 -15.19 30.78
N THR A 113 -19.41 -14.56 31.89
CA THR A 113 -20.12 -13.38 32.41
C THR A 113 -20.09 -12.25 31.38
N PRO A 114 -21.04 -11.29 31.43
CA PRO A 114 -21.01 -10.12 30.57
C PRO A 114 -19.67 -9.38 30.61
N GLU A 115 -19.07 -9.25 31.79
CA GLU A 115 -17.77 -8.60 31.99
C GLU A 115 -16.61 -9.39 31.34
N GLU A 116 -16.55 -10.70 31.56
CA GLU A 116 -15.55 -11.56 30.92
C GLU A 116 -15.66 -11.50 29.40
N ARG A 117 -16.88 -11.48 28.88
CA ARG A 117 -17.14 -11.35 27.44
C ARG A 117 -16.62 -10.02 26.90
N ASP A 118 -16.79 -8.93 27.64
CA ASP A 118 -16.30 -7.62 27.24
C ASP A 118 -14.78 -7.52 27.34
N ARG A 119 -14.15 -8.13 28.36
CA ARG A 119 -12.70 -8.28 28.43
C ARG A 119 -12.16 -9.01 27.19
N VAL A 120 -12.75 -10.17 26.83
CA VAL A 120 -12.38 -10.94 25.63
C VAL A 120 -12.58 -10.12 24.35
N ARG A 121 -13.68 -9.37 24.23
CA ARG A 121 -13.94 -8.51 23.05
C ARG A 121 -12.91 -7.39 22.92
N ARG A 122 -12.58 -6.71 24.02
CA ARG A 122 -11.57 -5.63 24.06
C ARG A 122 -10.20 -6.17 23.68
N GLU A 123 -9.81 -7.32 24.23
CA GLU A 123 -8.52 -7.94 23.91
C GLU A 123 -8.46 -8.39 22.45
N ARG A 124 -9.53 -9.01 21.94
CA ARG A 124 -9.62 -9.36 20.51
C ARG A 124 -9.51 -8.12 19.62
N ASN A 125 -10.18 -7.03 19.98
CA ASN A 125 -10.11 -5.78 19.23
C ASN A 125 -8.70 -5.18 19.26
N ARG A 126 -8.04 -5.17 20.43
CA ARG A 126 -6.64 -4.75 20.60
C ARG A 126 -5.72 -5.56 19.67
N MET A 127 -5.82 -6.89 19.71
CA MET A 127 -5.05 -7.78 18.86
C MET A 127 -5.34 -7.57 17.36
N HIS A 128 -6.60 -7.37 16.98
CA HIS A 128 -6.97 -7.10 15.59
C HIS A 128 -6.45 -5.75 15.10
N ALA A 129 -6.53 -4.70 15.93
CA ALA A 129 -5.98 -3.39 15.63
C ALA A 129 -4.46 -3.46 15.46
N LYS A 130 -3.76 -4.18 16.34
CA LYS A 130 -2.31 -4.42 16.22
C LYS A 130 -1.96 -5.10 14.89
N ARG A 131 -2.54 -6.28 14.60
CA ARG A 131 -2.29 -7.01 13.34
C ARG A 131 -2.61 -6.17 12.10
N THR A 132 -3.66 -5.35 12.14
CA THR A 132 -4.03 -4.46 11.02
C THR A 132 -3.00 -3.35 10.82
N ARG A 133 -2.44 -2.79 11.88
CA ARG A 133 -1.35 -1.80 11.80
C ARG A 133 -0.08 -2.44 11.25
N ASP A 134 0.30 -3.59 11.79
CA ASP A 134 1.50 -4.32 11.39
C ASP A 134 1.44 -4.72 9.90
N ARG A 135 0.30 -5.25 9.44
CA ARG A 135 0.10 -5.58 8.02
C ARG A 135 0.23 -4.35 7.11
N LYS A 136 -0.31 -3.20 7.50
CA LYS A 136 -0.21 -1.96 6.72
C LYS A 136 1.23 -1.42 6.69
N LYS A 137 1.94 -1.54 7.80
CA LYS A 137 3.35 -1.14 7.90
C LYS A 137 4.20 -2.01 6.97
N LEU A 138 4.06 -3.34 7.08
CA LEU A 138 4.78 -4.29 6.23
C LEU A 138 4.52 -4.02 4.74
N PHE A 139 3.25 -3.83 4.35
CA PHE A 139 2.90 -3.55 2.95
C PHE A 139 3.58 -2.27 2.42
N LEU A 140 3.65 -1.21 3.21
CA LEU A 140 4.30 0.04 2.82
C LEU A 140 5.81 -0.19 2.62
N GLU A 141 6.47 -0.82 3.58
CA GLU A 141 7.91 -1.13 3.52
C GLU A 141 8.23 -2.04 2.32
N GLU A 142 7.42 -3.06 2.06
CA GLU A 142 7.58 -3.94 0.91
C GLU A 142 7.34 -3.23 -0.43
N SER A 143 6.36 -2.33 -0.49
CA SER A 143 6.08 -1.53 -1.69
C SER A 143 7.24 -0.59 -2.01
N GLU A 144 7.82 0.05 -1.00
CA GLU A 144 8.98 0.93 -1.14
C GLU A 144 10.22 0.14 -1.60
N ASN A 145 10.48 -1.02 -1.00
CA ASN A 145 11.56 -1.92 -1.41
C ASN A 145 11.37 -2.42 -2.85
N LEU A 146 10.14 -2.72 -3.25
CA LEU A 146 9.81 -3.14 -4.61
C LEU A 146 10.09 -2.01 -5.62
N ILE A 147 9.65 -0.79 -5.32
CA ILE A 147 9.92 0.40 -6.15
C ILE A 147 11.43 0.59 -6.32
N PHE A 148 12.19 0.53 -5.22
CA PHE A 148 13.64 0.70 -5.23
C PHE A 148 14.33 -0.30 -6.18
N LYS A 149 14.00 -1.60 -6.07
CA LYS A 149 14.56 -2.64 -6.95
C LYS A 149 14.20 -2.42 -8.41
N MET A 150 12.94 -2.10 -8.67
CA MET A 150 12.46 -1.85 -10.04
C MET A 150 13.11 -0.62 -10.68
N GLU A 151 13.34 0.44 -9.91
CA GLU A 151 14.08 1.61 -10.37
C GLU A 151 15.52 1.27 -10.69
N GLU A 152 16.18 0.49 -9.83
CA GLU A 152 17.55 0.02 -10.05
C GLU A 152 17.66 -0.83 -11.33
N GLU A 153 16.77 -1.81 -11.52
CA GLU A 153 16.69 -2.62 -12.74
C GLU A 153 16.46 -1.77 -13.99
N ASN A 154 15.50 -0.84 -13.95
CA ASN A 154 15.22 0.05 -15.07
C ASN A 154 16.44 0.94 -15.39
N VAL A 155 17.14 1.47 -14.39
CA VAL A 155 18.38 2.22 -14.58
C VAL A 155 19.46 1.37 -15.24
N GLN A 156 19.61 0.11 -14.82
CA GLN A 156 20.56 -0.82 -15.43
C GLN A 156 20.22 -1.10 -16.91
N MET A 157 18.94 -1.36 -17.23
CA MET A 157 18.50 -1.57 -18.61
C MET A 157 18.69 -0.32 -19.48
N ARG A 158 18.33 0.86 -18.97
CA ARG A 158 18.59 2.14 -19.66
C ARG A 158 20.08 2.36 -19.91
N ARG A 159 20.94 2.03 -18.94
CA ARG A 159 22.40 2.11 -19.09
C ARG A 159 22.88 1.14 -20.15
N TYR A 160 22.39 -0.10 -20.16
CA TYR A 160 22.73 -1.10 -21.16
C TYR A 160 22.37 -0.63 -22.57
N LEU A 161 21.14 -0.14 -22.78
CA LEU A 161 20.71 0.40 -24.07
C LEU A 161 21.65 1.51 -24.56
N ARG A 162 21.98 2.47 -23.68
CA ARG A 162 22.93 3.55 -24.02
C ARG A 162 24.33 3.03 -24.37
N GLN A 163 24.85 2.06 -23.61
CA GLN A 163 26.18 1.48 -23.86
C GLN A 163 26.23 0.71 -25.19
N SER A 164 25.13 0.04 -25.55
CA SER A 164 24.99 -0.65 -26.83
C SER A 164 24.67 0.29 -28.00
N GLY A 165 24.64 1.61 -27.78
CA GLY A 165 24.34 2.61 -28.80
C GLY A 165 22.89 2.61 -29.28
N LEU A 166 21.97 2.09 -28.46
CA LEU A 166 20.55 2.02 -28.76
C LEU A 166 19.85 3.26 -28.21
N GLU A 167 18.98 3.85 -29.01
CA GLU A 167 18.08 4.90 -28.56
C GLU A 167 17.07 4.33 -27.56
N LEU A 168 16.64 5.16 -26.61
CA LEU A 168 15.56 4.78 -25.71
C LEU A 168 14.25 4.64 -26.52
N PRO A 169 13.33 3.75 -26.10
CA PRO A 169 12.00 3.66 -26.69
C PRO A 169 11.33 5.04 -26.77
N GLU A 170 10.84 5.42 -27.95
CA GLU A 170 10.24 6.72 -28.24
C GLU A 170 9.09 7.06 -27.26
N GLN A 171 8.34 6.04 -26.84
CA GLN A 171 7.26 6.14 -25.86
C GLN A 171 7.75 6.70 -24.51
N LEU A 172 8.92 6.28 -24.04
CA LEU A 172 9.49 6.78 -22.78
C LEU A 172 10.00 8.23 -22.92
N LEU A 173 10.52 8.59 -24.09
CA LEU A 173 10.95 9.97 -24.37
C LEU A 173 9.76 10.94 -24.40
N ARG A 174 8.62 10.52 -24.95
CA ARG A 174 7.38 11.32 -24.93
C ARG A 174 6.85 11.49 -23.52
N GLU A 175 6.84 10.43 -22.71
CA GLU A 175 6.41 10.54 -21.31
C GLU A 175 7.32 11.45 -20.47
N GLU A 176 8.63 11.44 -20.70
CA GLU A 176 9.57 12.36 -20.04
C GLU A 176 9.34 13.81 -20.50
N ALA A 177 9.06 14.04 -21.78
CA ALA A 177 8.75 15.36 -22.32
C ALA A 177 7.40 15.91 -21.82
N GLU A 178 6.36 15.07 -21.74
CA GLU A 178 5.05 15.45 -21.18
C GLU A 178 5.15 15.75 -19.68
N ALA A 179 5.91 14.95 -18.92
CA ALA A 179 6.16 15.21 -17.51
C ALA A 179 6.95 16.51 -17.28
N ALA A 180 7.85 16.89 -18.20
CA ALA A 180 8.57 18.16 -18.15
C ALA A 180 7.71 19.35 -18.62
N ALA A 181 6.76 19.14 -19.53
CA ALA A 181 5.89 20.17 -20.11
C ALA A 181 4.67 20.52 -19.24
N HIS A 182 4.33 19.67 -18.26
CA HIS A 182 3.43 20.00 -17.16
C HIS A 182 4.25 20.26 -15.89
N PRO A 183 4.96 21.41 -15.78
CA PRO A 183 5.40 21.86 -14.48
C PRO A 183 4.14 22.02 -13.63
N ASP A 184 4.11 21.28 -12.54
CA ASP A 184 3.18 21.39 -11.42
C ASP A 184 2.80 22.87 -11.23
N SER A 185 1.70 23.30 -11.86
CA SER A 185 1.07 24.58 -11.63
C SER A 185 0.36 24.44 -10.29
N GLY A 186 1.16 24.34 -9.24
CA GLY A 186 0.77 24.40 -7.84
C GLY A 186 0.38 25.81 -7.43
N ASP A 187 -0.32 26.53 -8.30
CA ASP A 187 -1.00 27.77 -7.95
C ASP A 187 -2.44 27.43 -7.52
N ASP A 188 -2.86 28.06 -6.42
CA ASP A 188 -4.16 27.96 -5.77
C ASP A 188 -4.42 26.77 -4.83
N MET A 189 -3.46 26.47 -3.95
CA MET A 189 -3.86 26.24 -2.56
C MET A 189 -4.08 27.60 -1.88
N ASP A 190 -5.30 28.09 -2.01
CA ASP A 190 -5.93 29.09 -1.16
C ASP A 190 -5.50 28.88 0.31
N GLN A 191 -4.51 29.66 0.75
CA GLN A 191 -4.11 29.76 2.13
C GLN A 191 -5.21 30.52 2.86
N GLY A 192 -6.31 29.82 3.15
CA GLY A 192 -7.31 30.28 4.08
C GLY A 192 -6.61 30.67 5.37
N SER A 193 -6.50 31.98 5.57
CA SER A 193 -5.90 32.64 6.72
C SER A 193 -6.67 32.22 7.97
N TYR A 194 -6.16 31.22 8.68
CA TYR A 194 -6.55 30.99 10.06
C TYR A 194 -5.86 32.06 10.89
N SER A 195 -6.55 33.18 11.09
CA SER A 195 -6.29 34.12 12.16
C SER A 195 -6.47 33.38 13.49
N ASP A 196 -5.36 32.84 14.00
CA ASP A 196 -5.26 32.30 15.36
C ASP A 196 -5.16 33.49 16.32
N GLY A 197 -6.32 34.03 16.67
CA GLY A 197 -6.48 35.06 17.68
C GLY A 197 -7.00 34.44 18.97
N CYS A 198 -6.09 33.94 19.80
CA CYS A 198 -6.30 33.75 21.25
C CYS A 198 -5.01 34.13 21.96
N ALA A 199 -4.85 35.45 22.14
CA ALA A 199 -4.02 35.97 23.21
C ALA A 199 -4.69 35.67 24.56
N ASP A 200 -3.84 35.59 25.58
CA ASP A 200 -4.13 35.66 27.02
C ASP A 200 -4.74 34.41 27.66
N ASP A 201 -3.92 33.63 28.37
CA ASP A 201 -4.02 33.66 29.85
C ASP A 201 -2.79 33.05 30.56
N GLU A 202 -2.65 33.45 31.81
CA GLU A 202 -1.45 33.59 32.62
C GLU A 202 -0.71 32.32 33.06
N GLN A 203 0.61 32.52 33.16
CA GLN A 203 1.52 32.06 34.21
C GLN A 203 0.94 31.16 35.33
N LEU A 204 1.36 29.89 35.37
CA LEU A 204 1.58 29.20 36.65
C LEU A 204 2.82 28.31 36.60
N SER A 205 3.88 28.83 37.24
CA SER A 205 5.05 28.10 37.70
C SER A 205 4.68 27.17 38.84
N VAL A 206 4.90 25.86 38.72
CA VAL A 206 5.15 25.00 39.90
C VAL A 206 6.10 23.86 39.53
N SER A 207 7.19 23.79 40.30
CA SER A 207 8.28 22.81 40.26
C SER A 207 7.86 21.44 40.90
N PRO A 208 8.74 20.42 40.90
CA PRO A 208 8.38 19.00 40.99
C PRO A 208 8.35 18.43 42.41
N THR A 209 7.57 17.37 42.63
CA THR A 209 7.72 16.50 43.80
C THR A 209 7.50 15.02 43.45
N HIS A 210 8.49 14.19 43.80
CA HIS A 210 8.36 12.76 43.99
C HIS A 210 7.26 12.44 45.01
N THR A 211 6.44 11.41 44.78
CA THR A 211 5.72 10.69 45.84
C THR A 211 5.39 9.27 45.37
N THR A 212 5.99 8.32 46.06
CA THR A 212 5.59 6.92 46.20
C THR A 212 4.23 6.81 46.88
N GLY A 213 3.36 5.93 46.41
CA GLY A 213 2.11 5.64 47.12
C GLY A 213 1.29 4.55 46.45
N GLU A 214 1.43 3.33 46.96
CA GLU A 214 0.41 2.28 46.85
C GLU A 214 -0.94 2.81 47.33
N SER A 215 -2.03 2.48 46.63
CA SER A 215 -3.34 2.33 47.26
C SER A 215 -4.28 1.52 46.37
N VAL A 216 -4.67 0.38 46.91
CA VAL A 216 -5.82 -0.42 46.53
C VAL A 216 -7.07 0.38 46.86
N SER A 217 -8.02 0.50 45.94
CA SER A 217 -9.41 0.83 46.28
C SER A 217 -10.36 0.06 45.37
N ASP A 218 -10.96 -0.94 46.01
CA ASP A 218 -12.22 -1.58 45.69
C ASP A 218 -13.34 -0.59 46.02
N GLY A 219 -14.37 -0.50 45.18
CA GLY A 219 -15.40 0.53 45.33
C GLY A 219 -16.36 0.61 44.16
N SER A 220 -17.29 -0.33 44.15
CA SER A 220 -18.60 -0.28 43.50
C SER A 220 -19.32 1.07 43.67
N ASP A 221 -19.97 1.56 42.62
CA ASP A 221 -21.35 2.02 42.78
C ASP A 221 -22.15 2.03 41.47
N ASP A 222 -23.35 1.49 41.62
CA ASP A 222 -24.44 1.36 40.69
C ASP A 222 -24.95 2.70 40.15
N SER A 223 -25.51 2.64 38.94
CA SER A 223 -26.81 3.24 38.55
C SER A 223 -26.74 3.75 37.11
N ASN A 224 -27.23 2.96 36.15
CA ASN A 224 -27.77 3.57 34.94
C ASN A 224 -29.09 2.89 34.59
N ASP A 225 -30.12 3.43 35.24
CA ASP A 225 -31.52 3.24 34.89
C ASP A 225 -31.77 4.07 33.62
N THR A 226 -32.07 3.42 32.49
CA THR A 226 -32.59 4.13 31.32
C THR A 226 -33.66 3.28 30.67
N LEU A 227 -34.88 3.59 31.07
CA LEU A 227 -36.13 3.06 30.57
C LEU A 227 -36.35 3.37 29.09
N GLU A 228 -36.91 2.37 28.42
CA GLU A 228 -37.90 2.40 27.33
C GLU A 228 -38.05 3.65 26.44
N ALA A 229 -37.96 3.42 25.13
CA ALA A 229 -38.97 3.95 24.19
C ALA A 229 -39.05 3.05 22.94
N VAL A 230 -39.99 2.11 22.96
CA VAL A 230 -40.44 1.33 21.80
C VAL A 230 -41.25 2.25 20.89
N LYS A 231 -40.68 2.68 19.76
CA LYS A 231 -41.46 3.27 18.67
C LYS A 231 -42.07 2.16 17.82
N ARG A 232 -43.39 1.97 17.98
CA ARG A 232 -44.24 1.24 17.03
C ARG A 232 -44.50 2.14 15.82
N GLU A 233 -44.24 1.64 14.61
CA GLU A 233 -44.78 2.22 13.38
C GLU A 233 -46.07 1.50 12.98
N PRO A 234 -47.11 2.21 12.51
CA PRO A 234 -48.33 1.61 12.00
C PRO A 234 -48.17 1.15 10.55
N MET A 235 -48.64 -0.07 10.27
CA MET A 235 -48.93 -0.53 8.91
C MET A 235 -50.05 0.32 8.31
N LEU A 236 -49.78 0.90 7.15
CA LEU A 236 -50.81 1.40 6.25
C LEU A 236 -51.27 0.25 5.35
N ALA A 237 -52.59 0.07 5.31
CA ALA A 237 -53.32 -0.77 4.37
C ALA A 237 -53.59 -0.02 3.07
#